data_AF-A0A7U8EX89-F1
#
_entry.id   AF-A0A7U8EX89-F1
#
_cell.length_a   1.000
_cell.length_b   1.000
_cell.length_c   1.000
_cell.angle_alpha   90.00
_cell.angle_beta   90.00
_cell.angle_gamma   90.00
#
_symmetry.space_group_name_H-M   'P 1'
#
loop_
_entity.id
_entity.type
_entity.pdbx_description
1 polymer ?
#
loop_
_entity_poly.entity_id
_entity_poly.type
_entity_poly.pdbx_seq_one_letter_code
_entity_poly.pdbx_strand_id
1 'polypeptide(L)'
;MNSLEKQNEENNSKLERRAWSRFKENKLAFGSLFVIGFYISIAILQPILPIYKYHTQIVEHSDLPPSFQAAGELWYNKEKKFIEKLAKKEKREINEEELKKLEDIKRKIENEVQIIDKKEVKIHKRVYLLGTDNLGRDLLARLIQGSQISLSVGFIGAFLSMIIGTILGSIARFFGGLPDK
;
A
#
# COMPACT_ATOMS: atom_id res chain seq x y z
N MET A 1 22.15 25.28 37.36
CA MET A 1 22.19 25.53 35.91
C MET A 1 23.09 26.74 35.67
N ASN A 2 24.30 26.48 35.16
CA ASN A 2 25.39 27.47 35.10
C ASN A 2 25.21 28.43 33.91
N SER A 3 25.81 29.63 33.94
CA SER A 3 25.64 30.66 32.89
C SER A 3 26.04 30.15 31.49
N LEU A 4 26.99 29.23 31.43
CA LEU A 4 27.45 28.55 30.21
C LEU A 4 26.41 27.58 29.63
N GLU A 5 25.63 26.89 30.46
CA GLU A 5 24.56 25.98 30.00
C GLU A 5 23.43 26.78 29.34
N LYS A 6 23.05 27.92 29.95
CA LYS A 6 22.05 28.83 29.38
C LYS A 6 22.48 29.41 28.03
N GLN A 7 23.75 29.81 27.88
CA GLN A 7 24.28 30.30 26.61
C GLN A 7 24.30 29.21 25.52
N ASN A 8 24.62 27.96 25.88
CA ASN A 8 24.63 26.85 24.93
C ASN A 8 23.21 26.46 24.50
N GLU A 9 22.24 26.40 25.40
CA GLU A 9 20.83 26.17 25.06
C GLU A 9 20.29 27.28 24.16
N GLU A 10 20.61 28.54 24.46
CA GLU A 10 20.16 29.68 23.67
C GLU A 10 20.77 29.66 22.27
N ASN A 11 22.05 29.34 22.14
CA ASN A 11 22.73 29.19 20.84
C ASN A 11 22.19 28.00 20.03
N ASN A 12 21.95 26.85 20.66
CA ASN A 12 21.33 25.69 20.00
C ASN A 12 19.92 26.03 19.50
N SER A 13 19.10 26.67 20.32
CA SER A 13 17.75 27.08 19.91
C SER A 13 17.78 28.07 18.72
N LYS A 14 18.78 28.96 18.66
CA LYS A 14 18.98 29.89 17.52
C LYS A 14 19.43 29.15 16.27
N LEU A 15 20.33 28.17 16.39
CA LEU A 15 20.80 27.34 15.28
C LEU A 15 19.68 26.48 14.71
N GLU A 16 18.89 25.82 15.57
CA GLU A 16 17.74 24.99 15.17
C GLU A 16 16.68 25.81 14.43
N ARG A 17 16.32 26.99 14.96
CA ARG A 17 15.39 27.91 14.30
C ARG A 17 15.90 28.34 12.92
N ARG A 18 17.20 28.62 12.82
CA ARG A 18 17.83 29.06 11.56
C ARG A 18 17.89 27.92 10.54
N ALA A 19 18.20 26.70 10.97
CA ALA A 19 18.15 25.50 10.13
C ALA A 19 16.72 25.22 9.63
N TRP A 20 15.72 25.33 10.50
CA TRP A 20 14.31 25.12 10.16
C TRP A 20 13.77 26.15 9.16
N SER A 21 14.15 27.42 9.29
CA SER A 21 13.79 28.47 8.31
C SER A 21 14.29 28.11 6.91
N ARG A 22 15.58 27.78 6.79
CA ARG A 22 16.19 27.41 5.50
C ARG A 22 15.59 26.15 4.90
N PHE A 23 15.23 25.17 5.74
CA PHE A 23 14.56 23.96 5.30
C PHE A 23 13.18 24.25 4.70
N LYS A 24 12.38 25.10 5.36
CA LYS A 24 11.04 25.50 4.88
C LYS A 24 11.09 26.39 3.64
N GLU A 25 12.12 27.21 3.49
CA GLU A 25 12.34 28.04 2.30
C GLU A 25 12.61 27.18 1.06
N ASN A 26 13.19 25.98 1.24
CA ASN A 26 13.45 25.07 0.14
C ASN A 26 12.22 24.21 -0.20
N LYS A 27 11.55 24.57 -1.30
CA LYS A 27 10.38 23.87 -1.83
C LYS A 27 10.62 22.37 -2.09
N LEU A 28 11.82 21.99 -2.53
CA LEU A 28 12.17 20.59 -2.80
C LEU A 28 12.31 19.78 -1.51
N ALA A 29 12.98 20.36 -0.50
CA ALA A 29 13.17 19.72 0.79
C ALA A 29 11.83 19.56 1.54
N PHE A 30 10.96 20.56 1.43
CA PHE A 30 9.62 20.48 1.99
C PHE A 30 8.75 19.44 1.25
N GLY A 31 8.85 19.38 -0.08
CA GLY A 31 8.14 18.39 -0.89
C GLY A 31 8.54 16.95 -0.55
N SER A 32 9.83 16.67 -0.39
CA SER A 32 10.29 15.32 -0.01
C SER A 32 9.84 14.92 1.39
N LEU A 33 9.90 15.84 2.37
CA LEU A 33 9.40 15.58 3.71
C LEU A 33 7.90 15.29 3.71
N PHE A 34 7.12 16.03 2.92
CA PHE A 34 5.68 15.78 2.79
C PHE A 34 5.41 14.39 2.23
N VAL A 35 6.10 13.98 1.17
CA VAL A 35 5.95 12.65 0.56
C VAL A 35 6.30 11.54 1.56
N ILE A 36 7.42 11.66 2.27
CA ILE A 36 7.84 10.68 3.29
C ILE A 36 6.82 10.62 4.43
N GLY A 37 6.42 11.78 4.96
CA GLY A 37 5.42 11.85 6.02
C GLY A 37 4.08 11.25 5.60
N PHE A 38 3.66 11.47 4.36
CA PHE A 38 2.47 10.86 3.79
C PHE A 38 2.56 9.34 3.72
N TYR A 39 3.67 8.78 3.23
CA TYR A 39 3.89 7.33 3.19
C TYR A 39 3.90 6.70 4.59
N ILE A 40 4.59 7.33 5.55
CA ILE A 40 4.60 6.88 6.94
C ILE A 40 3.20 6.92 7.54
N SER A 41 2.44 7.99 7.27
CA SER A 41 1.06 8.13 7.74
C SER A 41 0.17 7.01 7.20
N ILE A 42 0.25 6.70 5.90
CA ILE A 42 -0.50 5.57 5.31
C ILE A 42 -0.11 4.25 5.97
N ALA A 43 1.19 4.01 6.20
CA ALA A 43 1.65 2.77 6.81
C ALA A 43 1.15 2.61 8.25
N ILE A 44 1.05 3.70 9.01
CA ILE A 44 0.53 3.70 10.39
C ILE A 44 -0.99 3.56 10.42
N LEU A 45 -1.71 4.21 9.48
CA LEU A 45 -3.17 4.19 9.40
C LEU A 45 -3.74 2.90 8.80
N GLN A 46 -2.90 2.05 8.20
CA GLN A 46 -3.30 0.80 7.55
C GLN A 46 -4.13 -0.17 8.42
N PRO A 47 -3.83 -0.40 9.72
CA PRO A 47 -4.66 -1.26 10.57
C PRO A 47 -6.08 -0.72 10.81
N ILE A 48 -6.27 0.59 10.66
CA ILE A 48 -7.54 1.29 10.89
C ILE A 48 -8.36 1.33 9.59
N LEU A 49 -7.69 1.37 8.43
CA LEU A 49 -8.37 1.40 7.15
C LEU A 49 -9.12 0.08 6.92
N PRO A 50 -10.41 0.12 6.50
CA PRO A 50 -11.20 -1.08 6.22
C PRO A 50 -10.81 -1.71 4.86
N ILE A 51 -9.51 -1.85 4.62
CA ILE A 51 -8.97 -2.43 3.39
C ILE A 51 -9.03 -3.95 3.52
N TYR A 52 -9.52 -4.60 2.46
CA TYR A 52 -9.62 -6.04 2.41
C TYR A 52 -8.24 -6.71 2.52
N LYS A 53 -8.22 -7.91 3.08
CA LYS A 53 -7.00 -8.71 3.15
C LYS A 53 -6.53 -9.10 1.76
N TYR A 54 -5.29 -8.78 1.42
CA TYR A 54 -4.71 -9.05 0.09
C TYR A 54 -4.49 -10.53 -0.21
N HIS A 55 -4.47 -11.40 0.81
CA HIS A 55 -4.30 -12.84 0.66
C HIS A 55 -5.59 -13.57 0.27
N THR A 56 -6.74 -12.88 0.25
CA THR A 56 -7.98 -13.49 -0.25
C THR A 56 -7.94 -13.54 -1.77
N GLN A 57 -8.10 -14.74 -2.32
CA GLN A 57 -8.09 -14.99 -3.76
C GLN A 57 -9.51 -15.29 -4.23
N ILE A 58 -10.00 -14.54 -5.22
CA ILE A 58 -11.33 -14.72 -5.81
C ILE A 58 -11.15 -14.83 -7.32
N VAL A 59 -11.09 -16.06 -7.84
CA VAL A 59 -10.73 -16.34 -9.24
C VAL A 59 -11.74 -15.73 -10.22
N GLU A 60 -12.99 -15.61 -9.82
CA GLU A 60 -14.06 -14.95 -10.57
C GLU A 60 -13.75 -13.47 -10.84
N HIS A 61 -12.94 -12.85 -9.98
CA HIS A 61 -12.51 -11.47 -10.10
C HIS A 61 -11.14 -11.32 -10.76
N SER A 62 -10.65 -12.32 -11.50
CA SER A 62 -9.36 -12.21 -12.19
C SER A 62 -9.37 -11.15 -13.30
N ASP A 63 -8.30 -10.35 -13.34
CA ASP A 63 -8.04 -9.30 -14.33
C ASP A 63 -9.22 -8.31 -14.50
N LEU A 64 -9.78 -7.83 -13.39
CA LEU A 64 -10.75 -6.76 -13.39
C LEU A 64 -10.04 -5.41 -13.48
N PRO A 65 -10.58 -4.48 -14.29
CA PRO A 65 -9.99 -3.16 -14.44
C PRO A 65 -10.17 -2.31 -13.16
N PRO A 66 -9.37 -1.24 -12.99
CA PRO A 66 -9.60 -0.25 -11.94
C PRO A 66 -10.97 0.41 -12.12
N SER A 67 -11.79 0.39 -11.08
CA SER A 67 -13.14 0.97 -11.12
C SER A 67 -13.71 1.23 -9.73
N PHE A 68 -14.70 2.13 -9.68
CA PHE A 68 -15.53 2.39 -8.49
C PHE A 68 -16.79 1.50 -8.44
N GLN A 69 -17.02 0.70 -9.49
CA GLN A 69 -18.15 -0.23 -9.55
C GLN A 69 -17.89 -1.50 -8.74
N ALA A 70 -18.97 -2.18 -8.37
CA ALA A 70 -18.89 -3.48 -7.72
C ALA A 70 -18.24 -4.52 -8.64
N ALA A 71 -17.39 -5.37 -8.08
CA ALA A 71 -16.64 -6.39 -8.79
C ALA A 71 -17.54 -7.36 -9.57
N GLY A 72 -18.68 -7.73 -9.01
CA GLY A 72 -19.66 -8.58 -9.67
C GLY A 72 -20.21 -7.97 -10.96
N GLU A 73 -20.50 -6.67 -10.95
CA GLU A 73 -21.00 -5.97 -12.13
C GLU A 73 -19.92 -5.90 -13.22
N LEU A 74 -18.67 -5.63 -12.84
CA LEU A 74 -17.54 -5.65 -13.76
C LEU A 74 -17.31 -7.03 -14.36
N TRP A 75 -17.39 -8.08 -13.54
CA TRP A 75 -17.27 -9.46 -13.98
C TRP A 75 -18.39 -9.83 -14.96
N TYR A 76 -19.64 -9.52 -14.64
CA TYR A 76 -20.78 -9.73 -15.53
C TYR A 76 -20.60 -9.01 -16.87
N ASN A 77 -20.22 -7.72 -16.82
CA ASN A 77 -20.02 -6.92 -18.03
C ASN A 77 -18.83 -7.43 -18.86
N LYS A 78 -17.77 -7.92 -18.22
CA LYS A 78 -16.62 -8.53 -18.88
C LYS A 78 -17.02 -9.82 -19.61
N GLU A 79 -17.75 -10.70 -18.95
CA GLU A 79 -18.21 -11.96 -19.53
C GLU A 79 -19.21 -11.72 -20.67
N LYS A 80 -20.19 -10.83 -20.47
CA LYS A 80 -21.18 -10.47 -21.48
C LYS A 80 -20.51 -9.94 -22.76
N LYS A 81 -19.56 -8.99 -22.62
CA LYS A 81 -18.80 -8.47 -23.77
C LYS A 81 -17.97 -9.53 -24.47
N PHE A 82 -17.43 -10.49 -23.73
CA PHE A 82 -16.67 -11.60 -24.30
C PHE A 82 -17.57 -12.49 -25.17
N ILE A 83 -18.72 -12.91 -24.64
CA ILE A 83 -19.72 -13.70 -25.37
C ILE A 83 -20.22 -12.94 -26.60
N GLU A 84 -20.61 -11.67 -26.46
CA GLU A 84 -21.05 -10.84 -27.59
C GLU A 84 -19.98 -10.73 -28.69
N LYS A 85 -18.71 -10.58 -28.29
CA LYS A 85 -17.58 -10.53 -29.23
C LYS A 85 -17.38 -11.87 -29.94
N LEU A 86 -17.54 -12.99 -29.25
CA LEU A 86 -17.47 -14.33 -29.84
C LEU A 86 -18.61 -14.58 -30.82
N ALA A 87 -19.86 -14.32 -30.41
CA ALA A 87 -21.04 -14.48 -31.24
C ALA A 87 -20.95 -13.63 -32.52
N LYS A 88 -20.52 -12.37 -32.40
CA LYS A 88 -20.29 -11.48 -33.55
C LYS A 88 -19.18 -11.97 -34.48
N LYS A 89 -18.09 -12.53 -33.93
CA LYS A 89 -16.99 -13.10 -34.71
C LYS A 89 -17.46 -14.31 -35.54
N GLU A 90 -18.33 -15.12 -34.96
CA GLU A 90 -18.90 -16.32 -35.58
C GLU A 90 -20.16 -16.02 -36.41
N LYS A 91 -20.63 -14.76 -36.44
CA LYS A 91 -21.88 -14.33 -37.09
C LYS A 91 -23.10 -15.15 -36.64
N ARG A 92 -23.10 -15.61 -35.40
CA ARG A 92 -24.22 -16.32 -34.77
C ARG A 92 -24.86 -15.47 -33.68
N GLU A 93 -26.05 -15.88 -33.27
CA GLU A 93 -26.69 -15.35 -32.07
C GLU A 93 -26.14 -16.02 -30.81
N ILE A 94 -26.44 -15.44 -29.65
CA ILE A 94 -26.04 -15.96 -28.35
C ILE A 94 -26.82 -17.25 -28.08
N ASN A 95 -26.12 -18.32 -27.70
CA ASN A 95 -26.73 -19.63 -27.47
C ASN A 95 -27.47 -19.65 -26.12
N GLU A 96 -28.43 -20.56 -25.95
CA GLU A 96 -29.15 -20.74 -24.67
C GLU A 96 -28.20 -21.06 -23.51
N GLU A 97 -27.13 -21.82 -23.75
CA GLU A 97 -26.11 -22.12 -22.76
C GLU A 97 -25.35 -20.86 -22.28
N GLU A 98 -25.06 -19.94 -23.20
CA GLU A 98 -24.39 -18.68 -22.91
C GLU A 98 -25.30 -17.73 -22.12
N LEU A 99 -26.60 -17.71 -22.45
CA LEU A 99 -27.60 -16.96 -21.70
C LEU A 99 -27.74 -17.51 -20.27
N LYS A 100 -27.83 -18.84 -20.13
CA LYS A 100 -27.87 -19.51 -18.83
C LYS A 100 -26.63 -19.20 -17.99
N LYS A 101 -25.45 -19.15 -18.62
CA LYS A 101 -24.19 -18.76 -17.96
C LYS A 101 -24.27 -17.34 -17.39
N LEU A 102 -24.83 -16.38 -18.14
CA LEU A 102 -25.00 -15.00 -17.68
C LEU A 102 -26.01 -14.88 -16.53
N GLU A 103 -27.09 -15.67 -16.55
CA GLU A 103 -28.04 -15.76 -15.43
C GLU A 103 -27.42 -16.37 -14.18
N ASP A 104 -26.64 -17.43 -14.33
CA ASP A 104 -25.89 -18.05 -13.25
C ASP A 104 -24.91 -17.08 -12.59
N ILE A 105 -24.24 -16.24 -13.39
CA ILE A 105 -23.37 -15.17 -12.87
C ILE A 105 -24.18 -14.16 -12.04
N LYS A 106 -25.33 -13.69 -12.53
CA LYS A 106 -26.20 -12.78 -11.75
C LYS A 106 -26.63 -13.40 -10.43
N ARG A 107 -27.04 -14.68 -10.45
CA ARG A 107 -27.44 -15.42 -9.26
C ARG A 107 -26.29 -15.52 -8.25
N LYS A 108 -25.05 -15.78 -8.71
CA LYS A 108 -23.86 -15.78 -7.87
C LYS A 108 -23.59 -14.39 -7.26
N ILE A 109 -23.64 -13.33 -8.07
CA ILE A 109 -23.43 -11.95 -7.61
C ILE A 109 -24.35 -11.59 -6.44
N GLU A 110 -25.61 -12.04 -6.47
CA GLU A 110 -26.60 -11.72 -5.44
C GLU A 110 -26.48 -12.57 -4.17
N ASN A 111 -26.22 -13.87 -4.34
CA ASN A 111 -26.36 -14.88 -3.28
C ASN A 111 -25.03 -15.40 -2.73
N GLU A 112 -23.92 -15.22 -3.44
CA GLU A 112 -22.63 -15.76 -3.04
C GLU A 112 -22.02 -14.93 -1.90
N VAL A 113 -21.79 -15.62 -0.78
CA VAL A 113 -21.20 -15.08 0.44
C VAL A 113 -20.02 -15.96 0.79
N GLN A 114 -18.90 -15.32 1.15
CA GLN A 114 -17.75 -16.02 1.70
C GLN A 114 -17.54 -15.62 3.15
N ILE A 115 -17.14 -16.59 3.98
CA ILE A 115 -16.77 -16.36 5.36
C ILE A 115 -15.29 -15.98 5.40
N ILE A 116 -15.00 -14.72 5.65
CA ILE A 116 -13.64 -14.19 5.76
C ILE A 116 -13.50 -13.62 7.16
N ASP A 117 -12.53 -14.12 7.93
CA ASP A 117 -12.30 -13.74 9.33
C ASP A 117 -13.54 -13.88 10.22
N LYS A 118 -14.26 -14.99 10.08
CA LYS A 118 -15.53 -15.27 10.81
C LYS A 118 -16.65 -14.26 10.52
N LYS A 119 -16.54 -13.47 9.45
CA LYS A 119 -17.59 -12.56 9.00
C LYS A 119 -18.10 -13.00 7.64
N GLU A 120 -19.41 -12.98 7.47
CA GLU A 120 -20.06 -13.16 6.17
C GLU A 120 -19.86 -11.91 5.32
N VAL A 121 -19.23 -12.07 4.16
CA VAL A 121 -18.94 -10.97 3.24
C VAL A 121 -19.47 -11.30 1.86
N LYS A 122 -20.28 -10.39 1.31
CA LYS A 122 -20.70 -10.43 -0.11
C LYS A 122 -19.52 -10.03 -0.98
N ILE A 123 -18.82 -11.02 -1.52
CA ILE A 123 -17.57 -10.82 -2.25
C ILE A 123 -17.75 -9.98 -3.52
N HIS A 124 -18.84 -10.19 -4.25
CA HIS A 124 -19.12 -9.51 -5.51
C HIS A 124 -19.53 -8.04 -5.35
N LYS A 125 -19.81 -7.59 -4.12
CA LYS A 125 -20.08 -6.17 -3.80
C LYS A 125 -18.81 -5.37 -3.53
N ARG A 126 -17.63 -6.01 -3.50
CA ARG A 126 -16.35 -5.33 -3.28
C ARG A 126 -16.04 -4.39 -4.44
N VAL A 127 -15.33 -3.31 -4.14
CA VAL A 127 -14.86 -2.34 -5.13
C VAL A 127 -13.34 -2.41 -5.19
N TYR A 128 -12.80 -2.56 -6.41
CA TYR A 128 -11.37 -2.64 -6.65
C TYR A 128 -10.87 -1.36 -7.33
N LEU A 129 -10.45 -0.40 -6.51
CA LEU A 129 -10.02 0.93 -6.97
C LEU A 129 -8.88 0.89 -8.00
N LEU A 130 -7.90 0.00 -7.78
CA LEU A 130 -6.78 -0.21 -8.71
C LEU A 130 -6.93 -1.49 -9.56
N GLY A 131 -8.08 -2.16 -9.46
CA GLY A 131 -8.34 -3.43 -10.15
C GLY A 131 -7.74 -4.63 -9.41
N THR A 132 -7.70 -5.76 -10.12
CA THR A 132 -7.22 -7.04 -9.60
C THR A 132 -6.16 -7.66 -10.51
N ASP A 133 -5.40 -8.62 -9.97
CA ASP A 133 -4.46 -9.41 -10.75
C ASP A 133 -5.10 -10.67 -11.37
N ASN A 134 -4.27 -11.49 -12.01
CA ASN A 134 -4.66 -12.77 -12.62
C ASN A 134 -5.24 -13.80 -11.65
N LEU A 135 -5.05 -13.62 -10.35
CA LEU A 135 -5.61 -14.46 -9.30
C LEU A 135 -6.85 -13.81 -8.64
N GLY A 136 -7.24 -12.61 -9.08
CA GLY A 136 -8.39 -11.88 -8.55
C GLY A 136 -8.16 -11.30 -7.15
N ARG A 137 -6.91 -11.02 -6.81
CA ARG A 137 -6.51 -10.35 -5.58
C ARG A 137 -6.51 -8.83 -5.79
N ASP A 138 -6.91 -8.08 -4.76
CA ASP A 138 -6.95 -6.62 -4.78
C ASP A 138 -5.54 -6.00 -4.89
N LEU A 139 -5.31 -5.20 -5.94
CA LEU A 139 -4.03 -4.53 -6.17
C LEU A 139 -3.77 -3.39 -5.19
N LEU A 140 -4.79 -2.60 -4.85
CA LEU A 140 -4.63 -1.49 -3.91
C LEU A 140 -4.27 -2.00 -2.53
N ALA A 141 -5.00 -3.02 -2.07
CA ALA A 141 -4.73 -3.63 -0.77
C ALA A 141 -3.31 -4.20 -0.68
N ARG A 142 -2.80 -4.76 -1.78
CA ARG A 142 -1.43 -5.27 -1.87
C ARG A 142 -0.39 -4.17 -1.86
N LEU A 143 -0.61 -3.08 -2.59
CA LEU A 143 0.33 -1.96 -2.62
C LEU A 143 0.48 -1.33 -1.24
N ILE A 144 -0.65 -1.13 -0.54
CA ILE A 144 -0.64 -0.55 0.81
C ILE A 144 0.09 -1.48 1.79
N GLN A 145 -0.24 -2.77 1.82
CA GLN A 145 0.45 -3.72 2.72
C GLN A 145 1.91 -3.96 2.35
N GLY A 146 2.23 -4.00 1.06
CA GLY A 146 3.61 -4.09 0.58
C GLY A 146 4.45 -2.89 1.02
N SER A 147 3.89 -1.67 0.96
CA SER A 147 4.59 -0.46 1.38
C SER A 147 4.99 -0.48 2.87
N GLN A 148 4.13 -1.02 3.74
CA GLN A 148 4.41 -1.17 5.17
C GLN A 148 5.59 -2.13 5.40
N ILE A 149 5.59 -3.28 4.72
CA ILE A 149 6.66 -4.28 4.81
C ILE A 149 7.99 -3.66 4.34
N SER A 150 7.99 -2.97 3.20
CA SER A 150 9.19 -2.29 2.68
C SER A 150 9.73 -1.23 3.63
N LEU A 151 8.85 -0.40 4.20
CA LEU A 151 9.25 0.63 5.17
C LEU A 151 9.84 0.01 6.44
N SER A 152 9.23 -1.08 6.92
CA SER A 152 9.68 -1.80 8.12
C SER A 152 11.07 -2.40 7.92
N VAL A 153 11.31 -3.06 6.78
CA VAL A 153 12.62 -3.64 6.45
C VAL A 153 13.70 -2.56 6.33
N GLY A 154 13.40 -1.44 5.68
CA GLY A 154 14.34 -0.31 5.58
C GLY A 154 14.69 0.28 6.95
N PHE A 155 13.68 0.47 7.80
CA PHE A 155 13.88 0.98 9.15
C PHE A 155 14.69 0.02 10.03
N ILE A 156 14.34 -1.27 10.04
CA ILE A 156 15.05 -2.30 10.81
C ILE A 156 16.50 -2.41 10.34
N GLY A 157 16.75 -2.38 9.03
CA GLY A 157 18.11 -2.42 8.48
C GLY A 157 18.96 -1.22 8.92
N ALA A 158 18.42 -0.01 8.82
CA ALA A 158 19.10 1.20 9.27
C ALA A 158 19.37 1.17 10.79
N PHE A 159 18.39 0.73 11.58
CA PHE A 159 18.51 0.62 13.03
C PHE A 159 19.60 -0.39 13.45
N LEU A 160 19.64 -1.57 12.81
CA LEU A 160 20.68 -2.57 13.05
C LEU A 160 22.07 -2.06 12.62
N SER A 161 22.16 -1.41 11.47
CA SER A 161 23.41 -0.80 11.00
C SER A 161 23.92 0.26 11.99
N MET A 162 23.03 1.08 12.53
CA MET A 162 23.36 2.08 13.56
C MET A 162 23.88 1.43 14.84
N ILE A 163 23.24 0.37 15.33
CA ILE A 163 23.70 -0.36 16.53
C ILE A 163 25.10 -0.94 16.31
N ILE A 164 25.29 -1.70 15.22
CA ILE A 164 26.56 -2.36 14.91
C ILE A 164 27.66 -1.32 14.70
N GLY A 165 27.37 -0.27 13.92
CA GLY A 165 28.30 0.82 13.65
C GLY A 165 28.68 1.58 14.93
N THR A 166 27.74 1.78 15.85
CA THR A 166 28.01 2.44 17.14
C THR A 166 28.90 1.57 18.03
N ILE A 167 28.64 0.27 18.11
CA ILE A 167 29.47 -0.67 18.89
C ILE A 167 30.90 -0.70 18.33
N LEU A 168 31.04 -0.96 17.03
CA LEU A 168 32.35 -1.03 16.37
C LEU A 168 33.08 0.32 16.42
N GLY A 169 32.38 1.42 16.20
CA GLY A 169 32.92 2.77 16.29
C GLY A 169 33.38 3.12 17.71
N SER A 170 32.64 2.68 18.74
CA SER A 170 33.01 2.87 20.15
C SER A 170 34.27 2.08 20.50
N ILE A 171 34.39 0.83 20.04
CA ILE A 171 35.58 -0.01 20.22
C ILE A 171 36.78 0.63 19.50
N ALA A 172 36.62 1.01 18.24
CA ALA A 172 37.67 1.66 17.46
C ALA A 172 38.13 2.99 18.08
N ARG A 173 37.21 3.76 18.68
CA ARG A 173 37.55 4.99 19.42
C ARG A 173 38.35 4.70 20.70
N PHE A 174 38.07 3.59 21.37
CA PHE A 174 38.78 3.22 22.60
C PHE A 174 40.22 2.76 22.33
N PHE A 175 40.45 2.02 21.25
CA PHE A 175 41.79 1.49 20.90
C PHE A 175 42.56 2.33 19.87
N GLY A 176 41.89 3.20 19.12
CA GLY A 176 42.48 4.10 18.13
C GLY A 176 43.04 5.35 18.79
N GLY A 177 44.25 5.25 19.36
CA GLY A 177 45.06 6.41 19.75
C GLY A 177 45.20 7.41 18.61
N LEU A 178 45.35 8.70 18.97
CA LEU A 178 45.48 9.84 18.05
C LEU A 178 46.37 9.53 16.83
N PRO A 179 46.00 9.93 15.59
CA PRO A 179 46.96 10.00 14.50
C PRO A 179 47.99 11.08 14.84
N ASP A 180 49.17 10.60 15.27
CA ASP A 180 50.48 11.25 15.37
C ASP A 180 50.53 12.80 15.42
N LYS A 181 51.00 13.33 16.55
CA LYS A 181 51.59 14.68 16.69
C LYS A 181 52.70 14.67 17.73
#